data_AF-A0A3E0NRY3-F1
#
_entry.id   AF-A0A3E0NRY3-F1
#
_cell.length_a   1.000
_cell.length_b   1.000
_cell.length_c   1.000
_cell.angle_alpha   90.00
_cell.angle_beta   90.00
_cell.angle_gamma   90.00
#
_symmetry.space_group_name_H-M   'P 1'
#
loop_
_entity.id
_entity.type
_entity.pdbx_description
1 polymer ?
#
loop_
_entity_poly.entity_id
_entity_poly.type
_entity_poly.pdbx_seq_one_letter_code
_entity_poly.pdbx_strand_id
1 'polypeptide(L)'
;MIGDLIGGVLTYFSMIMLVLAVGIAVAMARPWRKGTCALFTEELFRWVALLGAGAVGLYTAGMHIFFPKVSAEAIGWATSPFQFEVGMADLTIGVLSVLAFRAGLGFRAAATIAVTVFLGGDAVGHVRQMIVADNFAPGNAGPWFWSDVLVPAIMIGTLVELWRQSAKPEGSSPRGRAFDLAEPQEEEALAAV
;
A
#
# COMPACT_ATOMS: atom_id res chain seq x y z
N MET A 1 22.70 2.30 -25.57
CA MET A 1 21.46 1.53 -25.85
C MET A 1 21.08 0.57 -24.73
N ILE A 2 21.82 -0.51 -24.44
CA ILE A 2 21.47 -1.43 -23.33
C ILE A 2 21.67 -0.77 -21.96
N GLY A 3 22.78 -0.04 -21.77
CA GLY A 3 23.05 0.66 -20.50
C GLY A 3 21.98 1.71 -20.15
N ASP A 4 21.54 2.49 -21.15
CA ASP A 4 20.50 3.51 -20.96
C ASP A 4 19.15 2.89 -20.61
N LEU A 5 18.83 1.72 -21.19
CA LEU A 5 17.63 0.96 -20.86
C LEU A 5 17.68 0.48 -19.40
N ILE A 6 18.81 -0.08 -18.96
CA ILE A 6 18.99 -0.53 -17.58
C ILE A 6 18.87 0.64 -16.61
N GLY A 7 19.57 1.75 -16.89
CA GLY A 7 19.49 2.98 -16.08
C GLY A 7 18.07 3.53 -15.99
N GLY A 8 17.33 3.50 -17.11
CA GLY A 8 15.91 3.85 -17.13
C GLY A 8 15.08 2.95 -16.22
N VAL A 9 15.19 1.62 -16.36
CA VAL A 9 14.41 0.69 -15.52
C VAL A 9 14.67 0.90 -14.03
N LEU A 10 15.93 1.12 -13.63
CA LEU A 10 16.27 1.38 -12.23
C LEU A 10 15.74 2.74 -11.73
N THR A 11 15.83 3.77 -12.56
CA THR A 11 15.32 5.12 -12.23
C THR A 11 13.80 5.12 -12.03
N TYR A 12 13.08 4.36 -12.86
CA TYR A 12 11.62 4.29 -12.85
C TYR A 12 11.08 3.06 -12.10
N PHE A 13 11.94 2.32 -11.39
CA PHE A 13 11.58 1.05 -10.76
C PHE A 13 10.35 1.19 -9.85
N SER A 14 10.31 2.23 -9.02
CA SER A 14 9.22 2.52 -8.09
C SER A 14 7.87 2.72 -8.82
N MET A 15 7.87 3.51 -9.89
CA MET A 15 6.70 3.76 -10.73
C MET A 15 6.29 2.54 -11.54
N ILE A 16 7.24 1.76 -12.06
CA ILE A 16 6.95 0.51 -12.78
C ILE A 16 6.24 -0.48 -11.84
N MET A 17 6.74 -0.64 -10.60
CA MET A 17 6.11 -1.50 -9.61
C MET A 17 4.72 -1.00 -9.23
N LEU A 18 4.51 0.31 -9.08
CA LEU A 18 3.20 0.89 -8.81
C LEU A 18 2.22 0.67 -9.98
N VAL A 19 2.63 0.90 -11.22
CA VAL A 19 1.81 0.66 -12.41
C VAL A 19 1.47 -0.82 -12.54
N LEU A 20 2.44 -1.71 -12.29
CA LEU A 20 2.21 -3.15 -12.29
C LEU A 20 1.21 -3.55 -11.20
N ALA A 21 1.33 -3.00 -9.99
CA ALA A 21 0.40 -3.23 -8.89
C ALA A 21 -1.04 -2.86 -9.28
N VAL A 22 -1.24 -1.66 -9.81
CA VAL A 22 -2.55 -1.18 -10.26
C VAL A 22 -3.08 -2.04 -11.42
N GLY A 23 -2.23 -2.39 -12.39
CA GLY A 23 -2.61 -3.23 -13.52
C GLY A 23 -3.07 -4.63 -13.10
N ILE A 24 -2.37 -5.27 -12.16
CA ILE A 24 -2.76 -6.57 -11.61
C ILE A 24 -4.06 -6.44 -10.81
N ALA A 25 -4.18 -5.41 -9.97
CA ALA A 25 -5.42 -5.17 -9.21
C ALA A 25 -6.64 -5.00 -10.13
N VAL A 26 -6.51 -4.24 -11.22
CA VAL A 26 -7.56 -4.09 -12.24
C VAL A 26 -7.84 -5.44 -12.93
N ALA A 27 -6.82 -6.20 -13.30
CA ALA A 27 -6.98 -7.50 -13.95
C ALA A 27 -7.67 -8.54 -13.04
N MET A 28 -7.35 -8.56 -11.75
CA MET A 28 -7.92 -9.48 -10.76
C MET A 28 -9.31 -9.05 -10.30
N ALA A 29 -9.59 -7.75 -10.27
CA ALA A 29 -10.92 -7.23 -10.00
C ALA A 29 -11.90 -7.47 -11.15
N ARG A 30 -11.42 -7.83 -12.34
CA ARG A 30 -12.25 -8.30 -13.46
C ARG A 30 -12.64 -9.76 -13.21
N PRO A 31 -13.82 -9.99 -12.61
CA PRO A 31 -14.80 -10.75 -13.36
C PRO A 31 -16.22 -10.20 -13.23
N TRP A 32 -17.04 -10.57 -14.22
CA TRP A 32 -18.47 -10.33 -14.43
C TRP A 32 -19.38 -10.67 -13.23
N ARG A 33 -19.23 -9.99 -12.08
CA ARG A 33 -19.95 -10.30 -10.84
C ARG A 33 -20.34 -9.04 -10.07
N LYS A 34 -21.47 -9.12 -9.36
CA LYS A 34 -21.90 -8.10 -8.37
C LYS A 34 -20.83 -7.98 -7.28
N GLY A 35 -20.40 -6.76 -6.94
CA GLY A 35 -19.41 -6.50 -5.88
C GLY A 35 -18.00 -6.07 -6.36
N THR A 36 -17.83 -5.72 -7.63
CA THR A 36 -16.54 -5.35 -8.27
C THR A 36 -15.73 -4.29 -7.50
N CYS A 37 -16.38 -3.29 -6.90
CA CYS A 37 -15.67 -2.22 -6.16
C CYS A 37 -14.96 -2.73 -4.90
N ALA A 38 -15.59 -3.64 -4.15
CA ALA A 38 -15.00 -4.22 -2.94
C ALA A 38 -13.79 -5.10 -3.30
N LEU A 39 -13.95 -5.94 -4.33
CA LEU A 39 -12.85 -6.76 -4.85
C LEU A 39 -11.69 -5.91 -5.36
N PHE A 40 -11.98 -4.84 -6.11
CA PHE A 40 -10.96 -3.91 -6.58
C PHE A 40 -10.21 -3.24 -5.42
N THR A 41 -10.91 -2.80 -4.37
CA THR A 41 -10.28 -2.17 -3.21
C THR A 41 -9.33 -3.15 -2.51
N GLU A 42 -9.77 -4.39 -2.30
CA GLU A 42 -8.96 -5.45 -1.67
C GLU A 42 -7.72 -5.76 -2.51
N GLU A 43 -7.88 -5.99 -3.81
CA GLU A 43 -6.75 -6.30 -4.69
C GLU A 43 -5.82 -5.09 -4.86
N LEU A 44 -6.35 -3.87 -4.93
CA LEU A 44 -5.54 -2.66 -5.00
C LEU A 44 -4.67 -2.50 -3.76
N PHE A 45 -5.23 -2.66 -2.55
CA PHE A 45 -4.43 -2.63 -1.33
C PHE A 45 -3.32 -3.68 -1.37
N ARG A 46 -3.68 -4.93 -1.69
CA ARG A 46 -2.75 -6.06 -1.72
C ARG A 46 -1.57 -5.80 -2.64
N TRP A 47 -1.84 -5.50 -3.91
CA TRP A 47 -0.77 -5.38 -4.90
C TRP A 47 0.06 -4.10 -4.71
N VAL A 48 -0.54 -3.01 -4.23
CA VAL A 48 0.24 -1.80 -3.88
C VAL A 48 1.11 -2.06 -2.65
N ALA A 49 0.61 -2.76 -1.62
CA ALA A 49 1.42 -3.15 -0.48
C ALA A 49 2.57 -4.09 -0.92
N LEU A 50 2.29 -5.10 -1.73
CA LEU A 50 3.30 -6.08 -2.13
C LEU A 50 4.35 -5.50 -3.09
N LEU A 51 3.92 -4.83 -4.17
CA LEU A 51 4.83 -4.36 -5.22
C LEU A 51 5.24 -2.91 -5.00
N GLY A 52 4.28 -2.02 -4.73
CA GLY A 52 4.53 -0.58 -4.59
C GLY A 52 5.32 -0.20 -3.34
N ALA A 53 5.12 -0.90 -2.22
CA ALA A 53 5.86 -0.67 -0.97
C ALA A 53 6.82 -1.82 -0.63
N GLY A 54 6.36 -3.07 -0.76
CA GLY A 54 7.12 -4.26 -0.36
C GLY A 54 8.37 -4.49 -1.22
N ALA A 55 8.17 -4.76 -2.51
CA ALA A 55 9.27 -5.02 -3.45
C ALA A 55 10.17 -3.79 -3.62
N VAL A 56 9.59 -2.58 -3.66
CA VAL A 56 10.34 -1.33 -3.70
C VAL A 56 11.20 -1.16 -2.44
N GLY A 57 10.64 -1.30 -1.24
CA GLY A 57 11.38 -1.18 0.01
C GLY A 57 12.49 -2.22 0.16
N LEU A 58 12.25 -3.47 -0.25
CA LEU A 58 13.31 -4.49 -0.27
C LEU A 58 14.43 -4.16 -1.27
N TYR A 59 14.08 -3.59 -2.43
CA TYR A 59 15.05 -3.14 -3.42
C TYR A 59 15.87 -1.95 -2.91
N THR A 60 15.23 -0.90 -2.39
CA THR A 60 15.89 0.29 -1.85
C THR A 60 16.76 -0.06 -0.65
N ALA A 61 16.30 -0.94 0.24
CA ALA A 61 17.11 -1.51 1.32
C ALA A 61 18.40 -2.14 0.80
N GLY A 62 18.30 -3.03 -0.20
CA GLY A 62 19.46 -3.64 -0.82
C GLY A 62 20.41 -2.62 -1.44
N MET A 63 19.88 -1.62 -2.14
CA MET A 63 20.67 -0.55 -2.75
C MET A 63 21.38 0.31 -1.71
N HIS A 64 20.69 0.74 -0.67
CA HIS A 64 21.24 1.57 0.41
C HIS A 64 22.25 0.84 1.29
N ILE A 65 22.06 -0.46 1.55
CA ILE A 65 22.96 -1.26 2.39
C ILE A 65 24.22 -1.68 1.63
N PHE A 66 24.07 -2.19 0.40
CA PHE A 66 25.19 -2.80 -0.34
C PHE A 66 25.80 -1.88 -1.39
N PHE A 67 25.06 -0.89 -1.88
CA PHE A 67 25.50 0.05 -2.92
C PHE A 67 25.26 1.52 -2.52
N PRO A 68 25.65 1.95 -1.31
CA PRO A 68 25.28 3.27 -0.76
C PRO A 68 25.75 4.45 -1.62
N LYS A 69 26.86 4.28 -2.36
CA LYS A 69 27.34 5.31 -3.29
C LYS A 69 26.35 5.55 -4.44
N VAL A 70 25.84 4.47 -5.02
CA VAL A 70 24.88 4.53 -6.14
C VAL A 70 23.59 5.18 -5.67
N SER A 71 23.05 4.77 -4.51
CA SER A 71 21.82 5.35 -3.98
C SER A 71 21.95 6.84 -3.68
N ALA A 72 23.01 7.24 -2.98
CA ALA A 72 23.21 8.65 -2.63
C ALA A 72 23.37 9.54 -3.87
N GLU A 73 24.20 9.11 -4.83
CA GLU A 73 24.41 9.87 -6.08
C GLU A 73 23.11 9.98 -6.91
N ALA A 74 22.29 8.92 -6.94
CA ALA A 74 21.03 8.92 -7.69
C ALA A 74 20.07 10.03 -7.25
N ILE A 75 20.07 10.39 -5.96
CA ILE A 75 19.24 11.47 -5.41
C ILE A 75 20.00 12.79 -5.23
N GLY A 76 21.27 12.87 -5.64
CA GLY A 76 22.10 14.08 -5.56
C GLY A 76 22.69 14.35 -4.16
N TRP A 77 22.84 13.32 -3.33
CA TRP A 77 23.44 13.39 -2.00
C TRP A 77 24.87 12.85 -1.98
N ALA A 78 25.68 13.34 -1.04
CA ALA A 78 26.95 12.71 -0.71
C ALA A 78 26.71 11.39 0.04
N THR A 79 27.53 10.38 -0.25
CA THR A 79 27.50 9.11 0.47
C THR A 79 27.87 9.31 1.94
N SER A 80 27.09 8.74 2.85
CA SER A 80 27.32 8.85 4.30
C SER A 80 26.82 7.61 5.05
N PRO A 81 27.18 7.42 6.34
CA PRO A 81 26.69 6.29 7.14
C PRO A 81 25.17 6.20 7.24
N PHE A 82 24.46 7.32 7.09
CA PHE A 82 22.99 7.36 7.06
C PHE A 82 22.37 6.49 5.97
N GLN A 83 23.11 6.16 4.90
CA GLN A 83 22.62 5.22 3.90
C GLN A 83 22.26 3.86 4.51
N PHE A 84 23.01 3.37 5.50
CA PHE A 84 22.65 2.13 6.19
C PHE A 84 21.36 2.27 6.99
N GLU A 85 21.16 3.39 7.70
CA GLU A 85 19.95 3.64 8.47
C GLU A 85 18.71 3.76 7.57
N VAL A 86 18.83 4.48 6.45
CA VAL A 86 17.80 4.54 5.40
C VAL A 86 17.49 3.15 4.88
N GLY A 87 18.52 2.35 4.56
CA GLY A 87 18.33 0.98 4.09
C GLY A 87 17.66 0.05 5.11
N MET A 88 17.89 0.24 6.42
CA MET A 88 17.20 -0.49 7.47
C MET A 88 15.74 -0.04 7.64
N ALA A 89 15.44 1.24 7.44
CA ALA A 89 14.08 1.76 7.42
C ALA A 89 13.30 1.26 6.20
N ASP A 90 13.92 1.28 5.01
CA ASP A 90 13.43 0.66 3.78
C ASP A 90 13.14 -0.83 3.97
N LEU A 91 14.05 -1.57 4.62
CA LEU A 91 13.88 -2.99 4.90
C LEU A 91 12.66 -3.22 5.81
N THR A 92 12.48 -2.35 6.80
CA THR A 92 11.36 -2.41 7.73
C THR A 92 10.03 -2.22 7.01
N ILE A 93 9.89 -1.16 6.20
CA ILE A 93 8.65 -0.95 5.44
C ILE A 93 8.43 -2.03 4.37
N GLY A 94 9.51 -2.53 3.75
CA GLY A 94 9.46 -3.59 2.76
C GLY A 94 8.91 -4.89 3.33
N VAL A 95 9.48 -5.36 4.45
CA VAL A 95 9.02 -6.58 5.13
C VAL A 95 7.59 -6.44 5.62
N LEU A 96 7.24 -5.34 6.28
CA LEU A 96 5.86 -5.11 6.75
C LEU A 96 4.86 -5.12 5.60
N SER A 97 5.20 -4.50 4.46
CA SER A 97 4.28 -4.41 3.32
C SER A 97 4.11 -5.74 2.57
N VAL A 98 5.18 -6.54 2.46
CA VAL A 98 5.08 -7.92 1.94
C VAL A 98 4.16 -8.76 2.82
N LEU A 99 4.32 -8.70 4.14
CA LEU A 99 3.46 -9.44 5.08
C LEU A 99 2.00 -8.95 5.03
N ALA A 100 1.79 -7.64 4.81
CA ALA A 100 0.46 -7.04 4.73
C ALA A 100 -0.39 -7.57 3.56
N PHE A 101 0.23 -8.15 2.52
CA PHE A 101 -0.45 -8.75 1.36
C PHE A 101 -1.53 -9.76 1.77
N ARG A 102 -1.31 -10.56 2.82
CA ARG A 102 -2.27 -11.58 3.29
C ARG A 102 -2.72 -11.38 4.73
N ALA A 103 -2.28 -10.31 5.39
CA ALA A 103 -2.61 -10.08 6.80
C ALA A 103 -4.01 -9.48 6.99
N GLY A 104 -4.52 -9.54 8.22
CA GLY A 104 -5.77 -8.87 8.60
C GLY A 104 -5.64 -7.35 8.71
N LEU A 105 -6.79 -6.65 8.84
CA LEU A 105 -6.87 -5.18 8.82
C LEU A 105 -5.98 -4.49 9.85
N GLY A 106 -5.82 -5.05 11.06
CA GLY A 106 -4.97 -4.46 12.10
C GLY A 106 -3.49 -4.40 11.69
N PHE A 107 -2.95 -5.48 11.12
CA PHE A 107 -1.56 -5.49 10.63
C PHE A 107 -1.41 -4.63 9.38
N ARG A 108 -2.39 -4.65 8.47
CA ARG A 108 -2.43 -3.76 7.31
C ARG A 108 -2.39 -2.28 7.70
N ALA A 109 -3.06 -1.91 8.79
CA ALA A 109 -2.98 -0.58 9.35
C ALA A 109 -1.58 -0.26 9.87
N ALA A 110 -0.96 -1.16 10.64
CA ALA A 110 0.42 -0.96 11.12
C ALA A 110 1.42 -0.79 9.97
N ALA A 111 1.33 -1.63 8.92
CA ALA A 111 2.16 -1.50 7.73
C ALA A 111 1.92 -0.17 6.99
N THR A 112 0.65 0.23 6.83
CA THR A 112 0.29 1.51 6.19
C THR A 112 0.84 2.70 6.97
N ILE A 113 0.79 2.67 8.30
CA ILE A 113 1.36 3.72 9.16
C ILE A 113 2.87 3.82 8.95
N ALA A 114 3.59 2.68 8.97
CA ALA A 114 5.03 2.66 8.76
C ALA A 114 5.41 3.24 7.39
N VAL A 115 4.74 2.80 6.32
CA VAL A 115 4.94 3.33 4.95
C VAL A 115 4.64 4.83 4.89
N THR A 116 3.54 5.28 5.49
CA THR A 116 3.12 6.69 5.44
C THR A 116 4.11 7.59 6.18
N VAL A 117 4.57 7.18 7.37
CA VAL A 117 5.50 7.99 8.16
C VAL A 117 6.86 8.09 7.46
N PHE A 118 7.39 6.98 6.95
CA PHE A 118 8.70 6.97 6.33
C PHE A 118 8.69 7.70 4.98
N LEU A 119 7.86 7.24 4.03
CA LEU A 119 7.79 7.85 2.70
C LEU A 119 7.25 9.29 2.76
N GLY A 120 6.34 9.60 3.68
CA GLY A 120 5.90 10.99 3.90
C GLY A 120 7.04 11.89 4.36
N GLY A 121 7.97 11.36 5.18
CA GLY A 121 9.21 12.05 5.55
C GLY A 121 10.12 12.29 4.36
N ASP A 122 10.30 11.28 3.50
CA ASP A 122 11.12 11.38 2.29
C ASP A 122 10.54 12.39 1.29
N ALA A 123 9.22 12.38 1.08
CA ALA A 123 8.53 13.36 0.24
C ALA A 123 8.78 14.81 0.73
N VAL A 124 8.73 15.04 2.05
CA VAL A 124 9.06 16.35 2.64
C VAL A 124 10.54 16.68 2.40
N GLY A 125 11.43 15.70 2.53
CA GLY A 125 12.85 15.83 2.21
C GLY A 125 13.08 16.27 0.76
N HIS A 126 12.43 15.61 -0.19
CA HIS A 126 12.48 15.93 -1.62
C HIS A 126 11.97 17.35 -1.90
N VAL A 127 10.83 17.75 -1.34
CA VAL A 127 10.29 19.12 -1.46
C VAL A 127 11.27 20.14 -0.88
N ARG A 128 11.87 19.85 0.27
CA ARG A 128 12.88 20.73 0.86
C ARG A 128 14.08 20.89 -0.08
N GLN A 129 14.55 19.83 -0.74
CA GLN A 129 15.63 19.92 -1.71
C GLN A 129 15.26 20.70 -2.97
N MET A 130 14.03 20.55 -3.45
CA MET A 130 13.51 21.35 -4.56
C MET A 130 13.53 22.86 -4.21
N ILE A 131 13.11 23.21 -2.99
CA ILE A 131 13.01 24.61 -2.56
C ILE A 131 14.37 25.22 -2.21
N VAL A 132 15.22 24.48 -1.48
CA VAL A 132 16.46 25.05 -0.89
C VAL A 132 17.65 24.92 -1.83
N ALA A 133 17.69 23.89 -2.67
CA ALA A 133 18.84 23.56 -3.51
C ALA A 133 18.52 23.52 -5.02
N ASP A 134 17.30 23.92 -5.42
CA ASP A 134 16.82 23.84 -6.81
C ASP A 134 17.05 22.47 -7.46
N ASN A 135 17.02 21.39 -6.66
CA ASN A 135 17.30 20.05 -7.14
C ASN A 135 16.05 19.42 -7.78
N PHE A 136 15.84 19.69 -9.06
CA PHE A 136 14.75 19.08 -9.85
C PHE A 136 15.22 17.88 -10.68
N ALA A 137 16.36 17.28 -10.33
CA ALA A 137 16.85 16.09 -11.01
C ALA A 137 15.82 14.94 -10.86
N PRO A 138 15.73 14.02 -11.85
CA PRO A 138 14.75 12.92 -11.81
C PRO A 138 14.80 12.07 -10.54
N GLY A 139 15.98 11.92 -9.93
CA GLY A 139 16.12 11.20 -8.67
C GLY A 139 15.47 11.90 -7.46
N ASN A 140 15.32 13.22 -7.49
CA ASN A 140 14.72 14.00 -6.40
C ASN A 140 13.27 14.41 -6.67
N ALA A 141 12.95 14.89 -7.87
CA ALA A 141 11.61 15.42 -8.21
C ALA A 141 10.82 14.51 -9.16
N GLY A 142 11.33 13.30 -9.42
CA GLY A 142 10.76 12.36 -10.39
C GLY A 142 10.10 11.15 -9.72
N PRO A 143 10.38 9.92 -10.20
CA PRO A 143 9.68 8.70 -9.77
C PRO A 143 9.67 8.44 -8.26
N TRP A 144 10.75 8.77 -7.55
CA TRP A 144 10.86 8.55 -6.11
C TRP A 144 9.89 9.44 -5.34
N PHE A 145 9.96 10.77 -5.53
CA PHE A 145 9.00 11.71 -4.94
C PHE A 145 7.54 11.36 -5.20
N TRP A 146 7.18 10.99 -6.44
CA TRP A 146 5.79 10.62 -6.74
C TRP A 146 5.38 9.31 -6.09
N SER A 147 6.29 8.33 -5.97
CA SER A 147 6.02 7.10 -5.20
C SER A 147 5.77 7.40 -3.74
N ASP A 148 6.57 8.31 -3.17
CA ASP A 148 6.49 8.67 -1.76
C ASP A 148 5.14 9.29 -1.37
N VAL A 149 4.47 9.91 -2.35
CA VAL A 149 3.13 10.49 -2.18
C VAL A 149 2.03 9.48 -2.55
N LEU A 150 2.13 8.84 -3.72
CA LEU A 150 1.04 8.04 -4.28
C LEU A 150 0.84 6.72 -3.54
N VAL A 151 1.93 6.02 -3.18
CA VAL A 151 1.85 4.73 -2.48
C VAL A 151 1.11 4.86 -1.14
N PRO A 152 1.51 5.74 -0.20
CA PRO A 152 0.80 5.87 1.06
C PRO A 152 -0.62 6.41 0.86
N ALA A 153 -0.86 7.33 -0.08
CA ALA A 153 -2.20 7.83 -0.37
C ALA A 153 -3.16 6.70 -0.80
N ILE A 154 -2.71 5.81 -1.69
CA ILE A 154 -3.50 4.66 -2.13
C ILE A 154 -3.70 3.66 -0.99
N MET A 155 -2.66 3.36 -0.21
CA MET A 155 -2.76 2.42 0.93
C MET A 155 -3.73 2.95 1.99
N ILE A 156 -3.67 4.23 2.35
CA ILE A 156 -4.61 4.86 3.29
C ILE A 156 -6.04 4.78 2.75
N GLY A 157 -6.24 5.21 1.49
CA GLY A 157 -7.58 5.25 0.89
C GLY A 157 -8.23 3.87 0.83
N THR A 158 -7.47 2.86 0.38
CA THR A 158 -7.96 1.48 0.31
C THR A 158 -8.15 0.87 1.70
N LEU A 159 -7.26 1.12 2.66
CA LEU A 159 -7.43 0.65 4.04
C LEU A 159 -8.69 1.21 4.69
N VAL A 160 -8.96 2.51 4.53
CA VAL A 160 -10.17 3.16 5.05
C VAL A 160 -11.42 2.52 4.45
N GLU A 161 -11.43 2.26 3.15
CA GLU A 161 -12.57 1.65 2.48
C GLU A 161 -12.76 0.17 2.89
N LEU A 162 -11.69 -0.59 3.05
CA LEU A 162 -11.76 -1.95 3.58
C LEU A 162 -12.28 -1.97 5.02
N TRP A 163 -11.89 -1.00 5.85
CA TRP A 163 -12.43 -0.85 7.20
C TRP A 163 -13.93 -0.57 7.17
N ARG A 164 -14.39 0.35 6.29
CA ARG A 164 -15.83 0.63 6.09
C ARG A 164 -16.61 -0.59 5.65
N GLN A 165 -16.05 -1.43 4.79
CA GLN A 165 -16.68 -2.66 4.33
C GLN A 165 -16.80 -3.69 5.46
N SER A 166 -15.77 -3.81 6.31
CA SER A 166 -15.79 -4.72 7.47
C SER A 166 -16.80 -4.33 8.56
N ALA A 167 -17.15 -3.05 8.65
CA ALA A 167 -18.08 -2.52 9.65
C ALA A 167 -19.57 -2.65 9.26
N LYS A 168 -19.89 -3.07 8.02
CA LYS A 168 -21.27 -3.28 7.59
C LYS A 168 -21.80 -4.60 8.20
N PRO A 169 -22.89 -4.59 8.98
CA PRO A 169 -23.46 -5.81 9.52
C PRO A 169 -24.00 -6.70 8.39
N GLU A 170 -23.70 -8.00 8.45
CA GLU A 170 -24.26 -9.03 7.58
C GLU A 170 -25.78 -9.14 7.83
N GLY A 171 -26.58 -8.25 7.23
CA GLY A 171 -28.02 -8.23 7.52
C GLY A 171 -28.91 -7.27 6.74
N SER A 172 -28.38 -6.47 5.80
CA SER A 172 -29.21 -5.56 4.99
C SER A 172 -29.86 -6.21 3.74
N SER A 173 -29.91 -7.54 3.67
CA SER A 173 -30.75 -8.26 2.72
C SER A 173 -32.20 -8.30 3.23
N PRO A 174 -33.21 -7.85 2.46
CA PRO A 174 -34.62 -7.91 2.87
C PRO A 174 -35.16 -9.32 3.17
N ARG A 175 -34.40 -10.39 2.88
CA ARG A 175 -34.85 -11.78 3.03
C ARG A 175 -34.81 -12.32 4.46
N GLY A 176 -34.17 -11.65 5.41
CA GLY A 176 -34.07 -12.15 6.80
C GLY A 176 -35.28 -11.85 7.69
N ARG A 177 -36.14 -10.90 7.33
CA ARG A 177 -37.28 -10.50 8.20
C ARG A 177 -38.55 -11.34 8.02
N ALA A 178 -38.59 -12.25 7.05
CA ALA A 178 -39.80 -13.01 6.74
C ALA A 178 -39.90 -14.35 7.49
N PHE A 179 -38.87 -14.78 8.22
CA PHE A 179 -38.86 -16.09 8.89
C PHE A 179 -38.99 -16.04 10.42
N ASP A 180 -38.85 -14.86 11.03
CA ASP A 180 -38.90 -14.66 12.50
C ASP A 180 -40.31 -14.30 13.04
N LEU A 181 -41.37 -14.45 12.25
CA LEU A 181 -42.75 -14.14 12.69
C LEU A 181 -43.67 -15.36 12.74
N ALA A 182 -43.12 -16.57 12.86
CA ALA A 182 -43.90 -17.78 13.01
C ALA A 182 -43.31 -18.74 14.04
N GLU A 183 -43.33 -18.35 15.32
CA GLU A 183 -43.47 -19.33 16.40
C GLU A 183 -44.85 -19.15 17.04
N PRO A 184 -45.72 -20.19 17.04
CA PRO A 184 -46.95 -20.17 17.79
C PRO A 184 -46.67 -20.26 19.29
N GLN A 185 -47.30 -19.39 20.06
CA GLN A 185 -47.37 -19.49 21.53
C GLN A 185 -48.15 -20.77 21.91
N GLU A 186 -47.47 -21.88 22.17
CA GLU A 186 -48.10 -23.14 22.59
C GLU A 186 -47.84 -23.57 24.04
N GLU A 187 -47.27 -22.70 24.89
CA GLU A 187 -46.87 -23.12 26.25
C GLU A 187 -47.55 -22.38 27.42
N GLU A 188 -48.73 -21.77 27.23
CA GLU A 188 -49.42 -21.07 28.32
C GLU A 188 -50.94 -21.33 28.42
N ALA A 189 -51.37 -22.59 28.21
CA ALA A 189 -52.76 -23.01 28.43
C ALA A 189 -52.92 -24.30 29.25
N LEU A 190 -51.95 -24.65 30.10
CA LEU A 190 -52.08 -25.75 31.09
C LEU A 190 -51.96 -25.29 32.55
N ALA A 191 -52.04 -23.98 32.81
CA ALA A 191 -51.94 -23.40 34.15
C ALA A 191 -53.25 -22.83 34.72
N ALA A 192 -54.43 -23.22 34.22
CA ALA A 192 -55.69 -22.86 34.85
C ALA A 192 -56.77 -23.94 34.68
N VAL A 193 -57.05 -24.64 35.79
CA VAL A 193 -58.25 -25.44 36.12
C VAL A 193 -58.40 -26.81 35.46
#